data_AF-A0A957KIS0-F1
#
_entry.id   AF-A0A957KIS0-F1
#
_cell.length_a   1.000
_cell.length_b   1.000
_cell.length_c   1.000
_cell.angle_alpha   90.00
_cell.angle_beta   90.00
_cell.angle_gamma   90.00
#
_symmetry.space_group_name_H-M   'P 1'
#
loop_
_entity.id
_entity.type
_entity.pdbx_description
1 polymer ?
#
loop_
_entity_poly.entity_id
_entity_poly.type
_entity_poly.pdbx_seq_one_letter_code
_entity_poly.pdbx_strand_id
1 'polypeptide(L)'
;ASYYATYTTAKWEIAYYQRLTDPHNLFFAVLDGSGLVGLLALGWLLGRTGRIFWQRYQQSAAGRARHELVASAAALLAFLVSAQFNPQRVALTMLFWLLLALVTSPPESDSPAARPASPSQPV
;
A
#
# COMPACT_ATOMS: atom_id res chain seq x y z
N ALA A 1 -50.12 0.83 -9.24
CA ALA A 1 -49.02 1.78 -8.92
C ALA A 1 -48.40 1.57 -7.53
N SER A 2 -49.13 1.08 -6.52
CA SER A 2 -48.62 0.92 -5.14
C SER A 2 -47.62 -0.22 -4.91
N TYR A 3 -47.63 -1.29 -5.73
CA TYR A 3 -46.74 -2.43 -5.53
C TYR A 3 -45.25 -2.13 -5.81
N TYR A 4 -44.93 -1.29 -6.81
CA TYR A 4 -43.53 -0.99 -7.15
C TYR A 4 -42.80 -0.10 -6.12
N ALA A 5 -43.53 0.69 -5.34
CA ALA A 5 -42.95 1.58 -4.33
C ALA A 5 -42.46 0.82 -3.08
N THR A 6 -43.08 -0.32 -2.74
CA THR A 6 -42.70 -1.13 -1.56
C THR A 6 -41.43 -1.96 -1.81
N TYR A 7 -41.18 -2.39 -3.05
CA TYR A 7 -39.97 -3.16 -3.38
C TYR A 7 -38.71 -2.29 -3.46
N THR A 8 -38.85 -1.01 -3.81
CA THR A 8 -37.70 -0.10 -3.87
C THR A 8 -37.23 0.28 -2.47
N THR A 9 -38.14 0.62 -1.54
CA THR A 9 -37.78 0.97 -0.16
C THR A 9 -37.12 -0.19 0.58
N ALA A 10 -37.65 -1.41 0.45
CA ALA A 10 -37.06 -2.60 1.09
C ALA A 10 -35.63 -2.90 0.60
N LYS A 11 -35.33 -2.69 -0.69
CA LYS A 11 -33.97 -2.87 -1.22
C LYS A 11 -32.99 -1.82 -0.70
N TRP A 12 -33.43 -0.57 -0.55
CA TRP A 12 -32.59 0.49 -0.01
C TRP A 12 -32.29 0.27 1.48
N GLU A 13 -33.27 -0.18 2.27
CA GLU A 13 -33.04 -0.53 3.68
C GLU A 13 -32.08 -1.71 3.81
N ILE A 14 -32.27 -2.80 3.07
CA ILE A 14 -31.37 -3.97 3.13
C ILE A 14 -29.95 -3.57 2.72
N ALA A 15 -29.76 -2.82 1.63
CA ALA A 15 -28.44 -2.37 1.20
C ALA A 15 -27.79 -1.38 2.20
N TYR A 16 -28.60 -0.57 2.89
CA TYR A 16 -28.14 0.35 3.92
C TYR A 16 -27.72 -0.39 5.20
N TYR A 17 -28.51 -1.35 5.67
CA TYR A 17 -28.16 -2.21 6.81
C TYR A 17 -26.95 -3.09 6.51
N GLN A 18 -26.85 -3.64 5.30
CA GLN A 18 -25.73 -4.47 4.87
C GLN A 18 -24.41 -3.66 4.84
N ARG A 19 -24.46 -2.37 4.43
CA ARG A 19 -23.34 -1.42 4.58
C ARG A 19 -23.05 -1.02 6.03
N LEU A 20 -24.03 -1.06 6.92
CA LEU A 20 -23.77 -0.79 8.34
C LEU A 20 -23.17 -2.00 9.06
N THR A 21 -23.45 -3.22 8.60
CA THR A 21 -22.98 -4.47 9.23
C THR A 21 -21.70 -5.04 8.63
N ASP A 22 -21.36 -4.73 7.37
CA ASP A 22 -20.04 -5.08 6.84
C ASP A 22 -18.98 -4.13 7.43
N PRO A 23 -17.96 -4.62 8.15
CA PRO A 23 -16.90 -3.77 8.66
C PRO A 23 -16.13 -3.16 7.47
N HIS A 24 -16.54 -1.96 7.07
CA HIS A 24 -15.90 -1.22 5.98
C HIS A 24 -14.45 -0.84 6.31
N ASN A 25 -14.12 -0.80 7.59
CA ASN A 25 -12.78 -0.48 8.07
C ASN A 25 -11.88 -1.72 8.03
N LEU A 26 -10.72 -1.58 7.38
CA LEU A 26 -9.71 -2.63 7.27
C LEU A 26 -9.31 -3.18 8.64
N PHE A 27 -9.22 -2.32 9.65
CA PHE A 27 -8.88 -2.71 11.02
C PHE A 27 -9.85 -3.76 11.55
N PHE A 28 -11.16 -3.50 11.45
CA PHE A 28 -12.18 -4.43 11.92
C PHE A 28 -12.25 -5.68 11.04
N ALA A 29 -12.07 -5.55 9.72
CA ALA A 29 -12.04 -6.71 8.83
C ALA A 29 -10.87 -7.68 9.15
N VAL A 30 -9.68 -7.15 9.46
CA VAL A 30 -8.52 -7.96 9.88
C VAL A 30 -8.74 -8.55 11.27
N LEU A 31 -9.26 -7.74 12.21
CA LEU A 31 -9.54 -8.20 13.56
C LEU A 31 -10.60 -9.32 13.59
N ASP A 32 -11.65 -9.22 12.77
CA ASP A 32 -12.70 -10.22 12.64
C ASP A 32 -12.19 -11.49 11.94
N GLY A 33 -11.49 -11.33 10.80
CA GLY A 33 -11.05 -12.47 9.99
C GLY A 33 -9.84 -13.23 10.55
N SER A 34 -8.94 -12.55 11.26
CA SER A 34 -7.65 -13.12 11.72
C SER A 34 -7.33 -12.85 13.18
N GLY A 35 -8.23 -12.20 13.91
CA GLY A 35 -8.05 -11.88 15.32
C GLY A 35 -6.94 -10.88 15.58
N LEU A 36 -6.56 -10.78 16.85
CA LEU A 36 -5.49 -9.91 17.32
C LEU A 36 -4.14 -10.26 16.67
N VAL A 37 -3.89 -11.55 16.38
CA VAL A 37 -2.63 -12.01 15.77
C VAL A 37 -2.44 -11.41 14.38
N GLY A 38 -3.47 -11.43 13.53
CA GLY A 38 -3.39 -10.80 12.21
C GLY A 38 -3.19 -9.29 12.29
N LEU A 39 -3.82 -8.66 13.27
CA LEU A 39 -3.66 -7.22 13.51
C LEU A 39 -2.23 -6.85 13.94
N LEU A 40 -1.63 -7.65 14.82
CA LEU A 40 -0.23 -7.49 15.23
C LEU A 40 0.73 -7.75 14.07
N ALA A 41 0.47 -8.77 13.25
CA ALA A 41 1.28 -9.05 12.07
C ALA A 41 1.23 -7.90 11.05
N LEU A 42 0.04 -7.33 10.80
CA LEU A 42 -0.13 -6.16 9.95
C LEU A 42 0.61 -4.94 10.52
N GLY A 43 0.46 -4.67 11.81
CA GLY A 43 1.15 -3.57 12.48
C GLY A 43 2.68 -3.71 12.42
N TRP A 44 3.19 -4.92 12.66
CA TRP A 44 4.61 -5.22 12.53
C TRP A 44 5.12 -5.02 11.10
N LEU A 45 4.37 -5.49 10.09
CA LEU A 45 4.72 -5.33 8.68
C LEU A 45 4.78 -3.85 8.29
N LEU A 46 3.74 -3.08 8.61
CA LEU A 46 3.70 -1.63 8.34
C LEU A 46 4.84 -0.89 9.04
N GLY A 47 5.11 -1.23 10.31
CA GLY A 47 6.22 -0.65 11.07
C GLY A 47 7.58 -1.00 10.46
N ARG A 48 7.77 -2.24 10.00
CA ARG A 48 9.01 -2.69 9.36
C ARG A 48 9.22 -2.00 8.02
N THR A 49 8.19 -1.91 7.18
CA THR A 49 8.25 -1.17 5.92
C THR A 49 8.56 0.30 6.17
N GLY A 50 7.86 0.96 7.11
CA GLY A 50 8.11 2.36 7.45
C GLY A 50 9.55 2.60 7.90
N ARG A 51 10.12 1.69 8.71
CA ARG A 51 11.52 1.75 9.14
C ARG A 51 12.49 1.63 7.97
N ILE A 52 12.29 0.65 7.07
CA ILE A 52 13.15 0.46 5.89
C ILE A 52 13.06 1.68 4.98
N PHE A 53 11.84 2.18 4.76
CA PHE A 53 11.60 3.37 3.95
C PHE A 53 12.31 4.60 4.53
N TRP A 54 12.21 4.81 5.84
CA TRP A 54 12.91 5.89 6.53
C TRP A 54 14.43 5.78 6.40
N GLN A 55 14.99 4.58 6.59
CA GLN A 55 16.41 4.34 6.43
C GLN A 55 16.87 4.64 5.00
N ARG A 56 16.15 4.16 3.99
CA ARG A 56 16.45 4.44 2.58
C ARG A 56 16.31 5.92 2.24
N TYR A 57 15.30 6.59 2.78
CA TYR A 57 15.09 8.02 2.58
C TYR A 57 16.25 8.85 3.16
N GLN A 58 16.75 8.49 4.34
CA GLN A 58 17.92 9.13 4.96
C GLN A 58 19.23 8.85 4.22
N GLN A 59 19.35 7.67 3.60
CA GLN A 59 20.54 7.27 2.83
C GLN A 59 20.51 7.78 1.38
N SER A 60 19.35 8.17 0.86
CA SER A 60 19.22 8.66 -0.51
C SER A 60 19.73 10.10 -0.60
N ALA A 61 20.76 10.33 -1.42
CA ALA A 61 21.16 11.68 -1.79
C ALA A 61 19.96 12.43 -2.41
N ALA A 62 19.89 13.76 -2.18
CA ALA A 62 18.83 14.59 -2.74
C ALA A 62 18.83 14.48 -4.28
N GLY A 63 17.91 13.69 -4.82
CA GLY A 63 17.92 13.31 -6.22
C GLY A 63 16.71 12.47 -6.62
N ARG A 64 16.82 11.75 -7.74
CA ARG A 64 15.75 10.94 -8.33
C ARG A 64 15.24 9.83 -7.40
N ALA A 65 16.15 9.11 -6.74
CA ALA A 65 15.81 8.04 -5.79
C ALA A 65 14.91 8.52 -4.64
N ARG A 66 15.13 9.75 -4.14
CA ARG A 66 14.30 10.34 -3.08
C ARG A 66 12.88 10.66 -3.57
N HIS A 67 12.73 11.12 -4.81
CA HIS A 67 11.42 11.36 -5.42
C HIS A 67 10.64 10.06 -5.65
N GLU A 68 11.31 9.02 -6.13
CA GLU A 68 10.70 7.69 -6.36
C GLU A 68 10.25 7.05 -5.05
N LEU A 69 11.05 7.18 -3.98
CA LEU A 69 10.64 6.80 -2.63
C LEU A 69 9.39 7.57 -2.21
N VAL A 70 9.40 8.91 -2.24
CA VAL A 70 8.25 9.72 -1.81
C VAL A 70 6.98 9.38 -2.60
N ALA A 71 7.10 9.19 -3.92
CA ALA A 71 5.97 8.78 -4.76
C ALA A 71 5.43 7.40 -4.35
N SER A 72 6.32 6.45 -4.03
CA SER A 72 5.94 5.13 -3.55
C SER A 72 5.22 5.18 -2.19
N ALA A 73 5.69 6.02 -1.26
CA ALA A 73 5.01 6.22 0.02
C ALA A 73 3.65 6.90 -0.14
N ALA A 74 3.54 7.89 -1.04
CA ALA A 74 2.26 8.53 -1.34
C ALA A 74 1.26 7.54 -1.94
N ALA A 75 1.70 6.67 -2.87
CA ALA A 75 0.87 5.62 -3.44
C ALA A 75 0.43 4.60 -2.38
N LEU A 76 1.32 4.21 -1.47
CA LEU A 76 1.01 3.31 -0.36
C LEU A 76 -0.05 3.90 0.57
N LEU A 77 0.09 5.19 0.94
CA LEU A 77 -0.87 5.89 1.78
C LEU A 77 -2.22 6.04 1.09
N ALA A 78 -2.24 6.48 -0.18
CA ALA A 78 -3.47 6.58 -0.97
C ALA A 78 -4.19 5.24 -1.04
N PHE A 79 -3.44 4.15 -1.22
CA PHE A 79 -3.99 2.80 -1.19
C PHE A 79 -4.57 2.45 0.19
N LEU A 80 -3.82 2.66 1.28
CA LEU A 80 -4.29 2.33 2.63
C LEU A 80 -5.56 3.07 3.01
N VAL A 81 -5.66 4.34 2.59
CA VAL A 81 -6.88 5.16 2.74
C VAL A 81 -8.01 4.55 1.91
N SER A 82 -7.78 4.23 0.64
CA SER A 82 -8.79 3.59 -0.23
C SER A 82 -9.29 2.25 0.34
N ALA A 83 -8.39 1.45 0.92
CA ALA A 83 -8.71 0.18 1.55
C ALA A 83 -9.61 0.30 2.79
N GLN A 84 -9.71 1.49 3.42
CA GLN A 84 -10.67 1.75 4.50
C GLN A 84 -12.11 1.93 4.03
N PHE A 85 -12.32 2.12 2.73
CA PHE A 85 -13.64 2.39 2.16
C PHE A 85 -14.13 1.27 1.24
N ASN A 86 -13.23 0.41 0.76
CA ASN A 86 -13.57 -0.72 -0.10
C ASN A 86 -12.65 -1.92 0.17
N PRO A 87 -12.91 -2.71 1.23
CA PRO A 87 -12.05 -3.80 1.67
C PRO A 87 -12.12 -5.07 0.79
N GLN A 88 -12.54 -4.97 -0.48
CA GLN A 88 -12.53 -6.11 -1.38
C GLN A 88 -11.14 -6.77 -1.40
N ARG A 89 -11.11 -8.07 -1.04
CA ARG A 89 -9.89 -8.85 -0.69
C ARG A 89 -8.75 -8.76 -1.71
N VAL A 90 -9.06 -8.47 -2.98
CA VAL A 90 -8.07 -8.32 -4.06
C VAL A 90 -7.09 -7.17 -3.78
N ALA A 91 -7.57 -6.08 -3.18
CA ALA A 91 -6.77 -4.89 -2.93
C ALA A 91 -5.65 -5.18 -1.91
N LEU A 92 -5.96 -5.88 -0.82
CA LEU A 92 -4.99 -6.19 0.25
C LEU A 92 -3.86 -7.09 -0.23
N THR A 93 -4.17 -8.05 -1.10
CA THR A 93 -3.17 -8.92 -1.71
C THR A 93 -2.21 -8.13 -2.60
N MET A 94 -2.72 -7.20 -3.41
CA MET A 94 -1.86 -6.33 -4.23
C MET A 94 -0.95 -5.44 -3.37
N LEU A 95 -1.49 -4.85 -2.29
CA LEU A 95 -0.69 -4.07 -1.34
C LEU A 95 0.43 -4.89 -0.71
N PHE A 96 0.10 -6.11 -0.27
CA PHE A 96 1.08 -7.03 0.29
C PHE A 96 2.23 -7.29 -0.69
N TRP A 97 1.92 -7.61 -1.95
CA TRP A 97 2.95 -7.87 -2.96
C TRP A 97 3.78 -6.62 -3.28
N LEU A 98 3.15 -5.44 -3.28
CA LEU A 98 3.83 -4.17 -3.55
C LEU A 98 4.79 -3.79 -2.40
N LEU A 99 4.34 -3.98 -1.16
CA LEU A 99 5.17 -3.83 0.05
C LEU A 99 6.32 -4.84 0.08
N LEU A 100 6.05 -6.10 -0.26
CA LEU A 100 7.05 -7.15 -0.30
C LEU A 100 8.11 -6.88 -1.38
N ALA A 101 7.69 -6.47 -2.57
CA ALA A 101 8.58 -6.07 -3.65
C ALA A 101 9.47 -4.88 -3.24
N LEU A 102 8.91 -3.90 -2.53
CA LEU A 102 9.67 -2.74 -2.05
C LEU A 102 10.68 -3.11 -0.95
N VAL A 103 10.35 -4.08 -0.10
CA VAL A 103 11.25 -4.60 0.95
C VAL A 103 12.36 -5.46 0.35
N THR A 104 12.06 -6.23 -0.69
CA THR A 104 12.99 -7.17 -1.33
C THR A 104 13.79 -6.55 -2.47
N SER A 105 13.41 -5.38 -2.97
CA SER A 105 14.17 -4.71 -4.02
C SER A 105 15.55 -4.31 -3.51
N PRO A 106 16.63 -4.74 -4.17
CA PRO A 106 17.97 -4.28 -3.80
C PRO A 106 18.04 -2.75 -4.00
N PRO A 107 18.76 -2.01 -3.13
CA PRO A 107 19.08 -0.62 -3.43
C PRO A 107 19.80 -0.59 -4.77
N GLU A 108 19.41 0.33 -5.65
CA GLU A 108 20.09 0.54 -6.93
C GLU A 108 21.57 0.73 -6.65
N SER A 109 22.38 -0.30 -6.94
CA SER A 109 23.81 -0.18 -6.87
C SER A 109 24.18 0.80 -7.96
N ASP A 110 24.63 2.00 -7.59
CA ASP A 110 25.19 2.99 -8.50
C ASP A 110 26.05 2.25 -9.52
N SER A 111 25.49 2.04 -10.71
CA SER A 111 26.19 1.33 -11.76
C SER A 111 27.34 2.26 -12.15
N PRO A 112 28.61 1.85 -12.04
CA PRO A 112 29.74 2.69 -12.40
C PRO A 112 29.86 2.78 -13.94
N ALA A 113 28.78 3.20 -14.60
CA ALA A 113 28.67 3.33 -16.05
C ALA A 113 28.88 4.79 -16.46
N ALA A 114 29.98 5.38 -15.98
CA ALA A 114 30.66 6.49 -16.61
C ALA A 114 32.08 6.59 -16.04
N ARG A 115 32.88 5.51 -16.15
CA ARG A 115 34.33 5.71 -16.16
C ARG A 115 34.61 6.57 -17.39
N PRO A 116 35.08 7.83 -17.24
CA PRO A 116 35.52 8.58 -18.41
C PRO A 116 36.57 7.75 -19.13
N ALA A 117 36.42 7.60 -20.44
CA ALA A 117 37.40 6.92 -21.27
C ALA A 117 38.78 7.47 -20.94
N SER A 118 39.69 6.59 -20.54
CA SER A 118 41.08 6.94 -20.23
C SER A 118 41.61 7.77 -21.40
N PRO A 119 42.07 9.02 -21.18
CA PRO A 119 42.67 9.78 -22.25
C PRO A 119 43.89 8.99 -22.73
N SER A 120 43.83 8.57 -23.99
CA SER A 120 44.93 7.95 -24.70
C SER A 120 46.18 8.81 -24.51
N GLN A 121 47.20 8.25 -23.87
CA GLN A 121 48.50 8.91 -23.73
C GLN A 121 49.09 9.15 -25.13
N PRO A 122 49.60 10.35 -25.44
CA PRO A 122 50.33 10.59 -26.68
C PRO A 122 51.70 9.89 -26.63
N VAL A 123 52.06 9.26 -27.75
CA VAL A 123 53.37 8.64 -28.03
C VAL A 123 54.39 9.72 -28.35
#